data_AF-A0A967CFN2-F1
#
_entry.id   AF-A0A967CFN2-F1
#
_cell.length_a   1.000
_cell.length_b   1.000
_cell.length_c   1.000
_cell.angle_alpha   90.00
_cell.angle_beta   90.00
_cell.angle_gamma   90.00
#
_symmetry.space_group_name_H-M   'P 1'
#
loop_
_entity.id
_entity.type
_entity.pdbx_description
1 polymer ?
#
loop_
_entity_poly.entity_id
_entity_poly.type
_entity_poly.pdbx_seq_one_letter_code
_entity_poly.pdbx_strand_id
1 'polypeptide(L)'
;WTVHLLQLILNATFSLIAEVKFNFSLGRPAHLCPEIRPVIQTPSHSSFPSGHATQSFMMARFVGYMFFGKDQIDMRRIAARIANNRSFAGVHYPVDSTAGAVLGDALAAKLLDRVFGLNLKAMKSTQSFSVHLPETDHPSELPRGYAPVEDSAELNVSQDVTAMDPVNQINKEADPIIRFIAAKTLSELNHL
;
A
#
# COMPACT_ATOMS: atom_id res chain seq x y z
N TRP A 1 7.92 -5.82 27.12
CA TRP A 1 8.79 -5.20 26.11
C TRP A 1 8.21 -5.30 24.70
N THR A 2 7.69 -6.46 24.25
CA THR A 2 7.14 -6.64 22.88
C THR A 2 6.01 -5.67 22.54
N VAL A 3 5.00 -5.52 23.39
CA VAL A 3 3.88 -4.58 23.16
C VAL A 3 4.38 -3.13 23.02
N HIS A 4 5.38 -2.74 23.81
CA HIS A 4 5.94 -1.39 23.74
C HIS A 4 6.71 -1.18 22.43
N LEU A 5 7.47 -2.19 21.98
CA LEU A 5 8.14 -2.15 20.67
C LEU A 5 7.13 -2.00 19.53
N LEU A 6 6.06 -2.79 19.54
CA LEU A 6 5.02 -2.71 18.50
C LEU A 6 4.31 -1.35 18.51
N GLN A 7 4.05 -0.77 19.69
CA GLN A 7 3.47 0.56 19.80
C GLN A 7 4.40 1.64 19.23
N LEU A 8 5.70 1.57 19.53
CA LEU A 8 6.69 2.51 18.99
C LEU A 8 6.75 2.43 17.46
N ILE A 9 6.76 1.22 16.91
CA ILE A 9 6.76 0.99 15.47
C ILE A 9 5.48 1.52 14.81
N LEU A 10 4.31 1.30 15.42
CA LEU A 10 3.05 1.84 14.91
C LEU A 10 3.01 3.36 14.95
N ASN A 11 3.52 3.97 16.02
CA ASN A 11 3.60 5.42 16.15
C ASN A 11 4.54 6.03 15.10
N ALA A 12 5.74 5.44 14.91
CA ALA A 12 6.68 5.87 13.87
C ALA A 12 6.08 5.74 12.46
N THR A 13 5.40 4.62 12.21
CA THR A 13 4.69 4.37 10.94
C THR A 13 3.58 5.41 10.72
N PHE A 14 2.82 5.76 11.77
CA PHE A 14 1.78 6.78 11.69
C PHE A 14 2.36 8.16 11.34
N SER A 15 3.46 8.57 11.97
CA SER A 15 4.13 9.84 11.66
C SER A 15 4.59 9.91 10.20
N LEU A 16 5.20 8.84 9.68
CA LEU A 16 5.61 8.76 8.27
C LEU A 16 4.41 8.81 7.32
N ILE A 17 3.32 8.10 7.65
CA ILE A 17 2.08 8.17 6.85
C ILE A 17 1.54 9.60 6.83
N ALA A 18 1.55 10.30 7.96
CA ALA A 18 1.06 11.67 8.06
C ALA A 18 1.88 12.63 7.17
N GLU A 19 3.20 12.46 7.15
CA GLU A 19 4.09 13.23 6.28
C GLU A 19 3.83 12.96 4.80
N VAL A 20 3.73 11.70 4.39
CA VAL A 20 3.38 11.35 3.00
C VAL A 20 2.00 11.94 2.64
N LYS A 21 1.02 11.82 3.52
CA LYS A 21 -0.33 12.38 3.33
C LYS A 21 -0.32 13.88 3.09
N PHE A 22 0.47 14.61 3.87
CA PHE A 22 0.63 16.05 3.74
C PHE A 22 1.17 16.43 2.35
N ASN A 23 2.16 15.69 1.86
CA ASN A 23 2.79 15.95 0.57
C ASN A 23 1.87 15.70 -0.64
N PHE A 24 1.00 14.69 -0.59
CA PHE A 24 0.12 14.37 -1.73
C PHE A 24 -1.22 15.09 -1.71
N SER A 25 -1.77 15.40 -0.53
CA SER A 25 -3.01 16.18 -0.35
C SER A 25 -4.17 15.77 -1.28
N LEU A 26 -4.35 14.46 -1.50
CA LEU A 26 -5.36 13.92 -2.42
C LEU A 26 -6.74 13.85 -1.77
N GLY A 27 -7.77 14.27 -2.54
CA GLY A 27 -9.18 14.18 -2.15
C GLY A 27 -9.66 12.73 -2.03
N ARG A 28 -10.69 12.49 -1.21
CA ARG A 28 -11.28 11.16 -0.99
C ARG A 28 -12.41 10.88 -1.98
N PRO A 29 -12.79 9.60 -2.20
CA PRO A 29 -13.85 9.23 -3.13
C PRO A 29 -15.15 10.03 -2.92
N ALA A 30 -15.61 10.14 -1.66
CA ALA A 30 -16.83 10.87 -1.31
C ALA A 30 -16.76 12.39 -1.52
N HIS A 31 -15.57 12.98 -1.69
CA HIS A 31 -15.43 14.40 -2.01
C HIS A 31 -15.56 14.67 -3.51
N LEU A 32 -15.31 13.67 -4.36
CA LEU A 32 -15.32 13.81 -5.82
C LEU A 32 -16.62 13.29 -6.44
N CYS A 33 -17.27 12.32 -5.81
CA CYS A 33 -18.49 11.69 -6.32
C CYS A 33 -19.57 11.69 -5.22
N PRO A 34 -20.60 12.54 -5.32
CA PRO A 34 -21.70 12.62 -4.35
C PRO A 34 -22.50 11.33 -4.18
N GLU A 35 -22.48 10.44 -5.18
CA GLU A 35 -23.15 9.15 -5.18
C GLU A 35 -22.47 8.15 -4.21
N ILE A 36 -21.17 8.33 -3.94
CA ILE A 36 -20.46 7.52 -2.96
C ILE A 36 -20.89 7.94 -1.56
N ARG A 37 -21.54 7.02 -0.85
CA ARG A 37 -21.96 7.18 0.55
C ARG A 37 -21.09 6.31 1.47
N PRO A 38 -20.06 6.87 2.11
CA PRO A 38 -19.19 6.09 2.99
C PRO A 38 -19.96 5.44 4.13
N VAL A 39 -19.66 4.15 4.38
CA VAL A 39 -20.29 3.36 5.45
C VAL A 39 -19.79 3.82 6.83
N ILE A 40 -18.60 4.41 6.86
CA ILE A 40 -17.94 4.93 8.06
C ILE A 40 -17.61 6.41 7.86
N GLN A 41 -17.38 7.13 8.97
CA GLN A 41 -17.00 8.53 8.91
C GLN A 41 -15.74 8.74 8.07
N THR A 42 -15.84 9.62 7.08
CA THR A 42 -14.73 10.03 6.21
C THR A 42 -13.68 10.79 7.03
N PRO A 43 -12.42 10.33 7.10
CA PRO A 43 -11.37 11.05 7.81
C PRO A 43 -11.03 12.39 7.14
N SER A 44 -10.69 13.41 7.94
CA SER A 44 -10.40 14.79 7.51
C SER A 44 -9.02 15.00 6.87
N HIS A 45 -8.25 13.95 6.67
CA HIS A 45 -6.92 13.99 6.06
C HIS A 45 -6.91 13.34 4.67
N SER A 46 -5.84 13.61 3.90
CA SER A 46 -5.58 13.07 2.55
C SER A 46 -5.91 11.57 2.42
N SER A 47 -6.42 11.17 1.25
CA SER A 47 -6.72 9.77 0.92
C SER A 47 -5.46 8.93 0.76
N PHE A 48 -4.45 9.45 0.07
CA PHE A 48 -3.27 8.67 -0.30
C PHE A 48 -2.11 8.82 0.69
N PRO A 49 -1.35 7.75 1.00
CA PRO A 49 -1.70 6.34 0.85
C PRO A 49 -2.67 5.88 1.94
N SER A 50 -3.25 4.68 1.83
CA SER A 50 -4.14 4.14 2.87
C SER A 50 -3.36 3.82 4.15
N GLY A 51 -3.64 4.56 5.23
CA GLY A 51 -2.93 4.38 6.50
C GLY A 51 -3.18 3.02 7.15
N HIS A 52 -4.42 2.51 7.07
CA HIS A 52 -4.76 1.17 7.57
C HIS A 52 -4.06 0.07 6.74
N ALA A 53 -3.92 0.25 5.43
CA ALA A 53 -3.15 -0.67 4.60
C ALA A 53 -1.66 -0.64 4.99
N THR A 54 -1.05 0.54 5.09
CA THR A 54 0.36 0.67 5.51
C THR A 54 0.63 0.03 6.86
N GLN A 55 -0.17 0.34 7.88
CA GLN A 55 0.03 -0.18 9.23
C GLN A 55 -0.18 -1.70 9.29
N SER A 56 -1.22 -2.23 8.63
CA SER A 56 -1.52 -3.66 8.68
C SER A 56 -0.49 -4.51 7.92
N PHE A 57 -0.05 -4.08 6.74
CA PHE A 57 0.98 -4.78 5.97
C PHE A 57 2.35 -4.73 6.66
N MET A 58 2.72 -3.55 7.20
CA MET A 58 3.93 -3.40 8.01
C MET A 58 3.92 -4.34 9.21
N MET A 59 2.81 -4.35 9.96
CA MET A 59 2.69 -5.17 11.17
C MET A 59 2.71 -6.66 10.83
N ALA A 60 1.98 -7.09 9.80
CA ALA A 60 1.93 -8.48 9.36
C ALA A 60 3.33 -9.02 9.03
N ARG A 61 4.14 -8.24 8.30
CA ARG A 61 5.50 -8.62 7.95
C ARG A 61 6.45 -8.57 9.15
N PHE A 62 6.42 -7.49 9.92
CA PHE A 62 7.30 -7.31 11.08
C PHE A 62 7.07 -8.42 12.13
N VAL A 63 5.82 -8.68 12.50
CA VAL A 63 5.44 -9.73 13.47
C VAL A 63 5.75 -11.11 12.90
N GLY A 64 5.50 -11.34 11.61
CA GLY A 64 5.83 -12.59 10.94
C GLY A 64 7.32 -12.95 11.08
N TYR A 65 8.20 -12.02 10.77
CA TYR A 65 9.64 -12.23 10.93
C TYR A 65 10.09 -12.29 12.39
N MET A 66 9.53 -11.44 13.26
CA MET A 66 9.90 -11.40 14.68
C MET A 66 9.62 -12.72 15.40
N PHE A 67 8.50 -13.38 15.12
CA PHE A 67 8.11 -14.61 15.82
C PHE A 67 8.41 -15.90 15.04
N PHE A 68 8.40 -15.85 13.71
CA PHE A 68 8.49 -17.05 12.87
C PHE A 68 9.66 -17.03 11.89
N GLY A 69 10.44 -15.94 11.84
CA GLY A 69 11.59 -15.80 10.95
C GLY A 69 11.26 -15.72 9.45
N LYS A 70 9.97 -15.63 9.10
CA LYS A 70 9.49 -15.60 7.70
C LYS A 70 8.13 -14.93 7.59
N ASP A 71 7.77 -14.52 6.38
CA ASP A 71 6.43 -14.02 6.06
C ASP A 71 5.35 -15.05 6.43
N GLN A 72 4.25 -14.55 7.02
CA GLN A 72 3.11 -15.34 7.43
C GLN A 72 1.91 -15.06 6.55
N ILE A 73 1.52 -16.05 5.74
CA ILE A 73 0.42 -15.91 4.76
C ILE A 73 -0.89 -15.47 5.39
N ASP A 74 -1.23 -15.99 6.57
CA ASP A 74 -2.49 -15.65 7.22
C ASP A 74 -2.50 -14.21 7.76
N MET A 75 -1.35 -13.72 8.24
CA MET A 75 -1.21 -12.31 8.63
C MET A 75 -1.30 -11.38 7.42
N ARG A 76 -0.72 -11.78 6.28
CA ARG A 76 -0.85 -11.05 5.01
C ARG A 76 -2.29 -10.99 4.52
N ARG A 77 -3.03 -12.10 4.65
CA ARG A 77 -4.46 -12.16 4.31
C ARG A 77 -5.30 -11.25 5.21
N ILE A 78 -5.00 -11.19 6.50
CA ILE A 78 -5.68 -10.25 7.42
C ILE A 78 -5.39 -8.81 7.02
N ALA A 79 -4.13 -8.46 6.72
CA ALA A 79 -3.77 -7.13 6.26
C ALA A 79 -4.47 -6.75 4.94
N ALA A 80 -4.53 -7.68 3.99
CA ALA A 80 -5.26 -7.52 2.74
C ALA A 80 -6.76 -7.26 2.96
N ARG A 81 -7.40 -7.99 3.88
CA ARG A 81 -8.81 -7.77 4.25
C ARG A 81 -9.03 -6.39 4.87
N ILE A 82 -8.14 -5.97 5.78
CA ILE A 82 -8.19 -4.64 6.39
C ILE A 82 -8.09 -3.55 5.31
N ALA A 83 -7.16 -3.70 4.36
CA ALA A 83 -6.96 -2.75 3.27
C ALA A 83 -8.18 -2.70 2.33
N ASN A 84 -8.71 -3.85 1.91
CA ASN A 84 -9.88 -3.92 1.02
C ASN A 84 -11.14 -3.33 1.66
N ASN A 85 -11.35 -3.58 2.96
CA ASN A 85 -12.50 -3.03 3.68
C ASN A 85 -12.53 -1.50 3.68
N ARG A 86 -11.38 -0.82 3.48
CA ARG A 86 -11.35 0.65 3.35
C ARG A 86 -11.92 1.14 2.02
N SER A 87 -11.69 0.37 0.95
CA SER A 87 -12.28 0.66 -0.37
C SER A 87 -13.77 0.38 -0.35
N PHE A 88 -14.18 -0.78 0.19
CA PHE A 88 -15.60 -1.12 0.35
C PHE A 88 -16.36 -0.13 1.24
N ALA A 89 -15.71 0.42 2.27
CA ALA A 89 -16.32 1.44 3.12
C ALA A 89 -16.42 2.82 2.43
N GLY A 90 -15.95 2.99 1.19
CA GLY A 90 -16.05 4.22 0.40
C GLY A 90 -15.08 5.32 0.82
N VAL A 91 -14.05 5.01 1.63
CA VAL A 91 -13.14 6.03 2.18
C VAL A 91 -11.79 6.10 1.46
N HIS A 92 -11.40 5.07 0.72
CA HIS A 92 -10.13 5.02 0.00
C HIS A 92 -10.33 4.50 -1.42
N TYR A 93 -9.50 4.95 -2.35
CA TYR A 93 -9.40 4.29 -3.65
C TYR A 93 -8.64 2.97 -3.49
N PRO A 94 -8.90 1.97 -4.34
CA PRO A 94 -8.14 0.74 -4.26
C PRO A 94 -6.63 0.92 -4.47
N VAL A 95 -6.22 1.90 -5.27
CA VAL A 95 -4.81 2.29 -5.43
C VAL A 95 -4.18 2.86 -4.15
N ASP A 96 -4.96 3.49 -3.27
CA ASP A 96 -4.45 3.95 -1.96
C ASP A 96 -4.01 2.75 -1.12
N SER A 97 -4.76 1.65 -1.21
CA SER A 97 -4.49 0.40 -0.49
C SER A 97 -3.28 -0.35 -1.04
N THR A 98 -3.09 -0.38 -2.37
CA THR A 98 -1.87 -0.98 -2.98
C THR A 98 -0.62 -0.18 -2.61
N ALA A 99 -0.67 1.14 -2.71
CA ALA A 99 0.44 2.01 -2.30
C ALA A 99 0.73 1.89 -0.81
N GLY A 100 -0.32 1.79 0.02
CA GLY A 100 -0.17 1.55 1.44
C GLY A 100 0.53 0.21 1.74
N ALA A 101 0.15 -0.87 1.05
CA ALA A 101 0.77 -2.18 1.19
C ALA A 101 2.28 -2.15 0.84
N VAL A 102 2.64 -1.53 -0.29
CA VAL A 102 4.04 -1.37 -0.72
C VAL A 102 4.85 -0.58 0.30
N LEU A 103 4.31 0.56 0.78
CA LEU A 103 4.95 1.37 1.80
C LEU A 103 5.12 0.59 3.10
N GLY A 104 4.10 -0.14 3.54
CA GLY A 104 4.15 -0.96 4.75
C GLY A 104 5.21 -2.05 4.67
N ASP A 105 5.33 -2.71 3.52
CA ASP A 105 6.36 -3.72 3.25
C ASP A 105 7.78 -3.15 3.30
N ALA A 106 7.98 -1.98 2.67
CA ALA A 106 9.26 -1.30 2.69
C ALA A 106 9.67 -0.89 4.11
N LEU A 107 8.73 -0.35 4.90
CA LEU A 107 8.95 0.02 6.29
C LEU A 107 9.29 -1.19 7.15
N ALA A 108 8.54 -2.28 7.03
CA ALA A 108 8.82 -3.51 7.77
C ALA A 108 10.21 -4.07 7.43
N ALA A 109 10.59 -4.12 6.15
CA ALA A 109 11.90 -4.59 5.74
C ALA A 109 13.03 -3.76 6.37
N LYS A 110 12.88 -2.43 6.41
CA LYS A 110 13.85 -1.52 7.01
C LYS A 110 13.93 -1.63 8.53
N LEU A 111 12.78 -1.77 9.19
CA LEU A 111 12.73 -1.97 10.64
C LEU A 111 13.34 -3.31 11.04
N LEU A 112 13.09 -4.38 10.27
CA LEU A 112 13.69 -5.70 10.51
C LEU A 112 15.21 -5.68 10.31
N ASP A 113 15.70 -4.99 9.27
CA ASP A 113 17.13 -4.75 9.07
C ASP A 113 17.75 -4.01 10.25
N ARG A 114 17.06 -2.97 10.76
CA ARG A 114 17.62 -2.14 11.81
C ARG A 114 17.56 -2.74 13.21
N VAL A 115 16.51 -3.50 13.51
CA VAL A 115 16.29 -4.13 14.83
C VAL A 115 17.01 -5.48 14.93
N PHE A 116 17.00 -6.28 13.87
CA PHE A 116 17.49 -7.66 13.88
C PHE A 116 18.69 -7.90 12.96
N GLY A 117 19.17 -6.91 12.21
CA GLY A 117 20.25 -7.09 11.23
C GLY A 117 19.84 -7.94 10.02
N LEU A 118 18.53 -8.12 9.81
CA LEU A 118 17.99 -8.92 8.72
C LEU A 118 18.01 -8.09 7.43
N ASN A 119 19.03 -8.27 6.60
CA ASN A 119 19.10 -7.61 5.30
C ASN A 119 18.08 -8.19 4.32
N LEU A 120 16.87 -7.65 4.35
CA LEU A 120 15.75 -8.11 3.52
C LEU A 120 15.73 -7.45 2.12
N LYS A 121 16.77 -6.70 1.72
CA LYS A 121 16.87 -6.02 0.41
C LYS A 121 16.80 -6.98 -0.78
N ALA A 122 17.03 -8.28 -0.55
CA ALA A 122 17.01 -9.31 -1.59
C ALA A 122 15.72 -10.15 -1.63
N MET A 123 14.76 -9.96 -0.72
CA MET A 123 13.56 -10.80 -0.70
C MET A 123 12.43 -10.19 -1.51
N LYS A 124 12.15 -10.82 -2.65
CA LYS A 124 10.97 -10.56 -3.48
C LYS A 124 9.72 -10.79 -2.62
N SER A 125 9.03 -9.72 -2.23
CA SER A 125 7.65 -9.79 -1.70
C SER A 125 6.78 -10.31 -2.83
N THR A 126 6.72 -11.62 -2.97
CA THR A 126 6.01 -12.28 -4.07
C THR A 126 4.64 -12.65 -3.55
N GLN A 127 3.72 -11.69 -3.58
CA GLN A 127 2.29 -11.99 -3.68
C GLN A 127 1.58 -10.91 -4.49
N SER A 128 0.97 -11.35 -5.59
CA SER A 128 -0.04 -10.60 -6.33
C SER A 128 -1.21 -10.33 -5.41
N PHE A 129 -1.38 -9.08 -5.02
CA PHE A 129 -2.57 -8.61 -4.33
C PHE A 129 -3.60 -8.22 -5.39
N SER A 130 -4.63 -9.06 -5.54
CA SER A 130 -5.78 -8.74 -6.36
C SER A 130 -6.71 -7.81 -5.57
N VAL A 131 -6.71 -6.54 -5.96
CA VAL A 131 -7.83 -5.65 -5.64
C VAL A 131 -9.05 -6.23 -6.36
N HIS A 132 -10.02 -6.74 -5.61
CA HIS A 132 -11.33 -7.02 -6.19
C HIS A 132 -12.07 -5.69 -6.32
N LEU A 133 -12.14 -5.16 -7.54
CA LEU A 133 -13.10 -4.12 -7.87
C LEU A 133 -14.48 -4.78 -7.82
N PRO A 134 -15.48 -4.17 -7.16
CA PRO A 134 -16.85 -4.64 -7.29
C PRO A 134 -17.23 -4.61 -8.77
N GLU A 135 -17.87 -5.67 -9.27
CA GLU A 135 -18.50 -5.66 -10.60
C GLU A 135 -19.42 -4.45 -10.65
N THR A 136 -19.07 -3.49 -11.51
CA THR A 136 -19.90 -2.33 -11.76
C THR A 136 -21.08 -2.80 -12.60
N ASP A 137 -22.27 -2.77 -12.01
CA ASP A 137 -23.53 -2.79 -12.75
C ASP A 137 -23.56 -1.47 -13.57
N HIS A 138 -22.88 -1.46 -14.71
CA HIS A 138 -22.81 -0.27 -15.56
C HIS A 138 -24.20 -0.06 -16.19
N PRO A 139 -24.85 1.10 -15.99
CA PRO A 139 -25.92 1.49 -16.90
C PRO A 139 -25.31 1.53 -18.31
N SER A 140 -26.00 0.95 -19.29
CA SER A 140 -25.56 0.80 -20.68
C SER A 140 -25.24 2.12 -21.41
N GLU A 141 -25.45 3.26 -20.75
CA GLU A 141 -25.12 4.59 -21.25
C GLU A 141 -24.35 5.38 -20.18
N LEU A 142 -23.09 5.68 -20.47
CA LEU A 142 -22.30 6.65 -19.70
C LEU A 142 -22.92 8.06 -19.85
N PRO A 143 -22.94 8.89 -18.80
CA PRO A 143 -23.34 10.30 -18.92
C PRO A 143 -22.50 11.02 -20.00
N ARG A 144 -23.15 11.80 -20.88
CA ARG A 144 -22.48 12.55 -21.97
C ARG A 144 -21.33 13.38 -21.41
N GLY A 145 -20.10 13.04 -21.80
CA GLY A 145 -18.87 13.77 -21.41
C GLY A 145 -17.77 12.87 -20.84
N TYR A 146 -18.06 11.62 -20.49
CA TYR A 146 -17.03 10.65 -20.13
C TYR A 146 -16.47 9.96 -21.38
N ALA A 147 -15.14 9.99 -21.54
CA ALA A 147 -14.46 9.17 -22.54
C ALA A 147 -14.63 7.68 -22.17
N PRO A 148 -14.82 6.76 -23.14
CA PRO A 148 -14.85 5.34 -22.86
C PRO A 148 -13.55 4.94 -22.16
N VAL A 149 -13.67 4.33 -20.98
CA VAL A 149 -12.54 3.67 -20.35
C VAL A 149 -12.39 2.35 -21.10
N GLU A 150 -11.33 2.20 -21.89
CA GLU A 150 -11.01 0.92 -22.52
C GLU A 150 -10.95 -0.17 -21.44
N ASP A 151 -11.55 -1.32 -21.79
CA ASP A 151 -11.77 -2.47 -20.93
C ASP A 151 -10.59 -2.74 -20.00
N SER A 152 -10.93 -3.03 -18.74
CA SER A 152 -10.02 -3.34 -17.65
C SER A 152 -8.92 -4.30 -18.10
N ALA A 153 -7.74 -3.75 -18.36
CA ALA A 153 -6.52 -4.52 -18.36
C ALA A 153 -6.38 -5.12 -16.96
N GLU A 154 -6.60 -6.43 -16.84
CA GLU A 154 -6.10 -7.19 -15.71
C GLU A 154 -4.60 -6.87 -15.62
N LEU A 155 -4.22 -6.06 -14.64
CA LEU A 155 -2.82 -5.80 -14.30
C LEU A 155 -2.26 -7.06 -13.62
N ASN A 156 -2.11 -8.11 -14.43
CA ASN A 156 -1.34 -9.30 -14.11
C ASN A 156 0.13 -8.91 -14.17
N VAL A 157 0.69 -8.49 -13.03
CA VAL A 157 2.14 -8.34 -12.88
C VAL A 157 2.75 -9.74 -12.71
N SER A 158 2.70 -10.53 -13.78
CA SER A 158 3.52 -11.72 -13.96
C SER A 158 4.66 -11.33 -14.91
N GLN A 159 5.86 -11.15 -14.38
CA GLN A 159 7.08 -11.15 -15.19
C GLN A 159 8.01 -12.26 -14.68
N ASP A 160 8.01 -13.35 -15.44
CA ASP A 160 9.13 -14.29 -15.51
C ASP A 160 10.34 -13.54 -16.09
N VAL A 161 11.44 -13.45 -15.33
CA VAL A 161 12.74 -13.11 -15.91
C VAL A 161 13.84 -13.91 -15.24
N THR A 162 14.44 -14.77 -16.06
CA THR A 162 15.72 -15.45 -15.87
C THR A 162 16.82 -14.48 -15.43
N ALA A 163 17.75 -15.00 -14.62
CA ALA A 163 18.93 -14.33 -14.05
C ALA A 163 19.50 -13.17 -14.88
N MET A 164 19.45 -11.94 -14.34
CA MET A 164 20.39 -10.83 -14.61
C MET A 164 20.01 -9.59 -13.75
N ASP A 165 20.98 -8.69 -13.53
CA ASP A 165 21.13 -7.75 -12.39
C ASP A 165 19.94 -6.82 -12.01
N PRO A 166 19.58 -6.73 -10.71
CA PRO A 166 18.35 -6.09 -10.23
C PRO A 166 18.37 -4.56 -10.07
N VAL A 167 19.51 -3.88 -10.30
CA VAL A 167 19.63 -2.42 -10.09
C VAL A 167 19.12 -1.60 -11.29
N ASN A 168 19.07 -2.19 -12.49
CA ASN A 168 18.76 -1.44 -13.71
C ASN A 168 17.30 -1.52 -14.19
N GLN A 169 16.48 -2.43 -13.69
CA GLN A 169 15.10 -2.63 -14.18
C GLN A 169 14.03 -1.84 -13.41
N ILE A 170 14.21 -1.59 -12.11
CA ILE A 170 13.30 -0.73 -11.31
C ILE A 170 13.25 0.70 -11.90
N ASN A 171 14.32 1.11 -12.58
CA ASN A 171 14.46 2.42 -13.22
C ASN A 171 13.79 2.55 -14.61
N LYS A 172 13.22 1.48 -15.19
CA LYS A 172 12.63 1.57 -16.54
C LYS A 172 11.11 1.47 -16.61
N GLU A 173 10.44 0.73 -15.72
CA GLU A 173 8.98 0.48 -15.85
C GLU A 173 8.10 0.93 -14.66
N ALA A 174 8.67 1.37 -13.53
CA ALA A 174 7.84 1.87 -12.42
C ALA A 174 7.22 3.23 -12.75
N ASP A 175 5.90 3.38 -12.52
CA ASP A 175 5.15 4.64 -12.58
C ASP A 175 5.92 5.74 -11.82
N PRO A 176 6.08 6.95 -12.39
CA PRO A 176 6.80 8.06 -11.75
C PRO A 176 6.35 8.34 -10.31
N ILE A 177 5.09 8.06 -9.97
CA ILE A 177 4.58 8.20 -8.59
C ILE A 177 5.21 7.17 -7.65
N ILE A 178 5.34 5.91 -8.08
CA ILE A 178 5.95 4.84 -7.28
C ILE A 178 7.45 5.13 -7.07
N ARG A 179 8.13 5.67 -8.08
CA ARG A 179 9.54 6.10 -7.96
C ARG A 179 9.71 7.23 -6.96
N PHE A 180 8.82 8.22 -7.00
CA PHE A 180 8.86 9.35 -6.08
C PHE A 180 8.62 8.90 -4.63
N ILE A 181 7.64 8.01 -4.40
CA ILE A 181 7.36 7.47 -3.07
C ILE A 181 8.55 6.65 -2.57
N ALA A 182 9.06 5.72 -3.38
CA ALA A 182 10.22 4.90 -3.00
C ALA A 182 11.46 5.76 -2.69
N ALA A 183 11.73 6.79 -3.52
CA ALA A 183 12.85 7.70 -3.33
C ALA A 183 12.69 8.58 -2.08
N LYS A 184 11.49 9.12 -1.83
CA LYS A 184 11.20 9.97 -0.67
C LYS A 184 11.20 9.16 0.63
N THR A 185 10.62 7.97 0.61
CA THR A 185 10.70 7.01 1.72
C THR A 185 12.16 6.61 1.99
N LEU A 186 12.98 6.34 0.97
CA LEU A 186 14.41 6.05 1.18
C LEU A 186 15.21 7.25 1.70
N SER A 187 14.86 8.47 1.28
CA SER A 187 15.47 9.72 1.74
C SER A 187 15.20 9.98 3.22
N GLU A 188 13.93 9.93 3.64
CA GLU A 188 13.55 10.18 5.03
C GLU A 188 14.04 9.07 5.98
N LEU A 189 14.15 7.83 5.48
CA LEU A 189 14.68 6.69 6.25
C LEU A 189 16.21 6.69 6.42
N ASN A 190 16.97 7.53 5.69
CA ASN A 190 18.42 7.69 5.92
C ASN A 190 18.73 8.70 7.04
N HIS A 191 17.72 9.47 7.48
CA HIS A 191 17.84 10.46 8.56
C HIS A 191 17.30 9.95 9.91
N LEU A 192 16.85 8.68 9.97
CA LEU A 192 16.44 7.94 11.16
C LEU A 192 17.45 6.85 11.51
#